data_AF-A0A1A3DRI8-F1
#
_entry.id   AF-A0A1A3DRI8-F1
#
_cell.length_a   1.000
_cell.length_b   1.000
_cell.length_c   1.000
_cell.angle_alpha   90.00
_cell.angle_beta   90.00
_cell.angle_gamma   90.00
#
_symmetry.space_group_name_H-M   'P 1'
#
loop_
_entity.id
_entity.type
_entity.pdbx_description
1 polymer ?
#
loop_
_entity_poly.entity_id
_entity_poly.type
_entity_poly.pdbx_seq_one_letter_code
_entity_poly.pdbx_strand_id
1 'polypeptide(L)'
;MSAYVVEAEHINVLLWAGRYGFRRPCGNLTWVYDNPIRVNQLTDDNLDQVGQMLVDANTASVNYCYFNNPIHEPYEYRHTRPLHTWSVVEVLKALQCYEYQACEPKDWQHTQAYAFCRELQNMLVQALPGYDPAPWGITRISLPAAHRRSA
;
A
#
# COMPACT_ATOMS: atom_id res chain seq x y z
N MET A 1 20.78 8.54 1.55
CA MET A 1 19.72 7.60 1.12
C MET A 1 19.56 7.78 -0.38
N SER A 2 19.24 6.72 -1.14
CA SER A 2 19.02 6.82 -2.59
C SER A 2 17.54 6.57 -2.87
N ALA A 3 16.82 7.63 -3.25
CA ALA A 3 15.45 7.54 -3.72
C ALA A 3 15.44 7.25 -5.24
N TYR A 4 14.45 6.53 -5.74
CA TYR A 4 14.23 6.36 -7.18
C TYR A 4 12.74 6.33 -7.53
N VAL A 5 12.43 6.66 -8.79
CA VAL A 5 11.08 6.57 -9.32
C VAL A 5 10.75 5.10 -9.58
N VAL A 6 9.72 4.57 -8.93
CA VAL A 6 9.30 3.18 -9.08
C VAL A 6 8.68 2.95 -10.45
N GLU A 7 8.92 1.76 -11.02
CA GLU A 7 8.30 1.36 -12.28
C GLU A 7 6.78 1.20 -12.14
N ALA A 8 6.06 1.40 -13.24
CA ALA A 8 4.60 1.27 -13.29
C ALA A 8 4.12 -0.12 -12.81
N GLU A 9 4.90 -1.17 -13.07
CA GLU A 9 4.58 -2.52 -12.61
C GLU A 9 4.53 -2.63 -11.07
N HIS A 10 5.39 -1.89 -10.37
CA HIS A 10 5.35 -1.84 -8.91
C HIS A 10 4.01 -1.30 -8.40
N ILE A 11 3.52 -0.23 -9.03
CA ILE A 11 2.22 0.38 -8.70
C ILE A 11 1.07 -0.53 -9.14
N ASN A 12 1.14 -1.16 -10.31
CA ASN A 12 0.16 -2.15 -10.77
C ASN A 12 -0.06 -3.24 -9.73
N VAL A 13 1.02 -3.78 -9.15
CA VAL A 13 0.95 -4.83 -8.12
C VAL A 13 0.25 -4.33 -6.86
N LEU A 14 0.52 -3.10 -6.41
CA LEU A 14 -0.15 -2.51 -5.24
C LEU A 14 -1.64 -2.30 -5.49
N LEU A 15 -2.03 -1.76 -6.64
CA LEU A 15 -3.43 -1.55 -6.99
C LEU A 15 -4.17 -2.88 -7.18
N TRP A 16 -3.54 -3.85 -7.85
CA TRP A 16 -4.09 -5.20 -8.01
C TRP A 16 -4.33 -5.87 -6.66
N ALA A 17 -3.37 -5.81 -5.74
CA ALA A 17 -3.51 -6.35 -4.40
C ALA A 17 -4.67 -5.68 -3.65
N GLY A 18 -4.74 -4.36 -3.73
CA GLY A 18 -5.79 -3.54 -3.13
C GLY A 18 -7.15 -3.68 -3.79
N ARG A 19 -7.30 -4.34 -4.94
CA ARG A 19 -8.58 -4.45 -5.66
C ARG A 19 -9.07 -5.89 -5.87
N TYR A 20 -8.16 -6.81 -6.15
CA TYR A 20 -8.46 -8.19 -6.59
C TYR A 20 -7.66 -9.28 -5.87
N GLY A 21 -6.46 -8.97 -5.37
CA GLY A 21 -5.48 -9.99 -4.98
C GLY A 21 -5.83 -10.80 -3.73
N PHE A 22 -6.55 -10.22 -2.78
CA PHE A 22 -6.81 -10.84 -1.47
C PHE A 22 -8.28 -10.71 -1.05
N ARG A 23 -8.82 -11.74 -0.39
CA ARG A 23 -10.20 -11.71 0.13
C ARG A 23 -10.35 -10.61 1.18
N ARG A 24 -11.30 -9.70 0.97
CA ARG A 24 -11.77 -8.79 2.02
C ARG A 24 -13.03 -9.35 2.66
N PRO A 25 -13.24 -9.13 3.97
CA PRO A 25 -14.52 -9.39 4.62
C PRO A 25 -15.66 -8.59 3.98
N CYS A 26 -15.41 -7.35 3.55
CA CYS A 26 -16.40 -6.51 2.87
C CYS A 26 -15.76 -5.34 2.10
N GLY A 27 -16.41 -4.95 0.99
CA GLY A 27 -16.19 -3.67 0.31
C GLY A 27 -14.87 -3.47 -0.47
N ASN A 28 -14.74 -2.27 -1.02
CA ASN A 28 -13.54 -1.77 -1.69
C ASN A 28 -12.50 -1.28 -0.68
N LEU A 29 -11.22 -1.16 -1.10
CA LEU A 29 -10.21 -0.51 -0.24
C LEU A 29 -10.66 0.93 -0.01
N THR A 30 -10.87 1.33 1.23
CA THR A 30 -11.34 2.67 1.56
C THR A 30 -10.36 3.30 2.53
N TRP A 31 -9.95 4.54 2.27
CA TRP A 31 -9.04 5.28 3.14
C TRP A 31 -9.54 6.70 3.41
N VAL A 32 -9.20 7.20 4.60
CA VAL A 32 -9.53 8.55 5.06
C VAL A 32 -8.26 9.40 5.01
N TYR A 33 -8.38 10.60 4.48
CA TYR A 33 -7.27 11.55 4.35
C TYR A 33 -7.76 12.97 4.64
N ASP A 34 -6.84 13.93 4.76
CA ASP A 34 -7.15 15.30 5.24
C ASP A 34 -7.90 15.29 6.59
N ASN A 35 -7.50 14.39 7.50
CA ASN A 35 -7.96 14.18 8.88
C ASN A 35 -9.17 15.04 9.37
N PRO A 36 -10.39 14.49 9.49
CA PRO A 36 -10.99 13.28 8.91
C PRO A 36 -12.04 13.63 7.83
N ILE A 37 -11.74 14.62 6.96
CA ILE A 37 -12.78 15.27 6.16
C ILE A 37 -13.08 14.51 4.86
N ARG A 38 -12.11 13.77 4.31
CA ARG A 38 -12.23 13.14 2.99
C ARG A 38 -12.07 11.63 3.07
N VAL A 39 -12.92 10.95 2.30
CA VAL A 39 -12.91 9.50 2.13
C VAL A 39 -12.79 9.20 0.65
N ASN A 40 -11.89 8.27 0.30
CA ASN A 40 -11.79 7.75 -1.05
C ASN A 40 -11.76 6.22 -1.02
N GLN A 41 -12.10 5.60 -2.14
CA GLN A 41 -12.15 4.15 -2.28
C GLN A 41 -11.52 3.70 -3.60
N LEU A 42 -10.89 2.53 -3.60
CA LEU A 42 -10.31 1.94 -4.81
C LEU A 42 -11.39 1.18 -5.57
N THR A 43 -11.64 1.60 -6.80
CA THR A 43 -12.66 1.05 -7.71
C THR A 43 -12.03 0.78 -9.07
N ASP A 44 -12.72 0.06 -9.95
CA ASP A 44 -12.21 -0.15 -11.32
C ASP A 44 -12.10 1.17 -12.11
N ASP A 45 -12.99 2.12 -11.83
CA ASP A 45 -13.09 3.39 -12.56
C ASP A 45 -11.99 4.39 -12.19
N ASN A 46 -11.27 4.18 -11.07
CA ASN A 46 -10.28 5.13 -10.58
C ASN A 46 -8.87 4.56 -10.39
N LEU A 47 -8.58 3.37 -10.95
CA LEU A 47 -7.25 2.76 -10.89
C LEU A 47 -6.17 3.69 -11.46
N ASP A 48 -6.42 4.32 -12.60
CA ASP A 48 -5.49 5.28 -13.22
C ASP A 48 -5.25 6.49 -12.33
N GLN A 49 -6.30 7.04 -11.74
CA GLN A 49 -6.22 8.21 -10.87
C GLN A 49 -5.43 7.90 -9.59
N VAL A 50 -5.71 6.76 -8.94
CA VAL A 50 -5.01 6.35 -7.72
C VAL A 50 -3.56 5.98 -8.04
N GLY A 51 -3.30 5.34 -9.17
CA GLY A 51 -1.93 5.04 -9.60
C GLY A 51 -1.13 6.30 -9.92
N GLN A 52 -1.72 7.28 -10.60
CA GLN A 52 -1.07 8.58 -10.83
C GLN A 52 -0.75 9.28 -9.51
N MET A 53 -1.67 9.28 -8.54
CA MET A 53 -1.42 9.82 -7.20
C MET A 53 -0.19 9.18 -6.54
N LEU A 54 0.04 7.88 -6.76
CA LEU A 54 1.23 7.19 -6.23
C LEU A 54 2.51 7.56 -6.99
N VAL A 55 2.45 7.69 -8.32
CA VAL A 55 3.57 8.20 -9.13
C VAL A 55 3.97 9.60 -8.67
N ASP A 56 3.01 10.49 -8.52
CA ASP A 56 3.26 11.89 -8.16
C ASP A 56 3.94 12.00 -6.80
N ALA A 57 3.48 11.22 -5.81
CA ALA A 57 4.07 11.21 -4.48
C ALA A 57 5.50 10.66 -4.46
N ASN A 58 5.76 9.57 -5.17
CA ASN A 58 7.11 9.01 -5.27
C ASN A 58 8.06 9.95 -6.04
N THR A 59 7.61 10.54 -7.15
CA THR A 59 8.40 11.53 -7.88
C THR A 59 8.69 12.77 -7.04
N ALA A 60 7.73 13.25 -6.24
CA ALA A 60 7.96 14.36 -5.32
C ALA A 60 9.06 14.05 -4.30
N SER A 61 9.09 12.81 -3.78
CA SER A 61 10.12 12.33 -2.88
C SER A 61 11.51 12.27 -3.52
N VAL A 62 11.60 11.74 -4.74
CA VAL A 62 12.85 11.72 -5.51
C VAL A 62 13.36 13.15 -5.76
N ASN A 63 12.47 14.04 -6.21
CA ASN A 63 12.83 15.45 -6.45
C ASN A 63 13.23 16.17 -5.17
N TYR A 64 12.68 15.81 -4.01
CA TYR A 64 13.10 16.32 -2.71
C TYR A 64 14.54 15.89 -2.38
N CYS A 65 14.91 14.62 -2.59
CA CYS A 65 16.28 14.14 -2.37
C CYS A 65 17.31 14.80 -3.30
N TYR A 66 16.93 15.02 -4.55
CA TYR A 66 17.82 15.51 -5.61
C TYR A 66 17.51 16.96 -5.99
N PHE A 67 17.10 17.81 -5.04
CA PHE A 67 16.63 19.17 -5.28
C PHE A 67 17.60 20.10 -6.08
N ASN A 68 18.91 19.80 -6.09
CA ASN A 68 19.90 20.54 -6.89
C ASN A 68 19.98 20.07 -8.36
N ASN A 69 19.30 18.99 -8.70
CA ASN A 69 19.13 18.42 -10.03
C ASN A 69 17.78 17.68 -10.07
N PRO A 70 16.64 18.39 -10.09
CA PRO A 70 15.34 17.75 -10.21
C PRO A 70 15.26 17.10 -11.59
N ILE A 71 15.45 15.77 -11.64
CA ILE A 71 15.63 15.02 -12.89
C ILE A 71 14.31 14.40 -13.37
N HIS A 72 13.30 14.28 -12.50
CA HIS A 72 12.16 13.40 -12.78
C HIS A 72 10.83 14.17 -12.80
N GLU A 73 10.26 14.30 -13.99
CA GLU A 73 8.83 14.56 -14.17
C GLU A 73 8.05 13.27 -13.89
N PRO A 74 6.87 13.33 -13.24
CA PRO A 74 6.04 12.15 -13.08
C PRO A 74 5.62 11.65 -14.46
N TYR A 75 5.75 10.35 -14.69
CA TYR A 75 5.25 9.76 -15.92
C TYR A 75 3.72 9.67 -15.88
N GLU A 76 3.10 9.67 -17.05
CA GLU A 76 1.68 9.41 -17.17
C GLU A 76 1.39 7.94 -16.85
N TYR A 77 0.69 7.71 -15.76
CA TYR A 77 0.30 6.37 -15.33
C TYR A 77 -0.95 5.89 -16.07
N ARG A 78 -0.90 4.63 -16.48
CA ARG A 78 -2.04 3.86 -16.98
C ARG A 78 -1.99 2.48 -16.36
N HIS A 79 -3.06 2.11 -15.68
CA HIS A 79 -3.14 0.83 -15.01
C HIS A 79 -3.13 -0.29 -16.03
N THR A 80 -2.28 -1.27 -15.78
CA THR A 80 -2.32 -2.56 -16.46
C THR A 80 -2.34 -3.68 -15.45
N ARG A 81 -2.89 -4.83 -15.84
CA ARG A 81 -2.85 -6.02 -15.00
C ARG A 81 -1.37 -6.41 -14.77
N PRO A 82 -0.96 -6.71 -13.52
CA PRO A 82 0.38 -7.20 -13.26
C PRO A 82 0.75 -8.44 -14.08
N LEU A 83 2.02 -8.58 -14.40
CA LEU A 83 2.57 -9.71 -15.16
C LEU A 83 2.45 -11.03 -14.41
N HIS A 84 2.54 -10.97 -13.08
CA HIS A 84 2.50 -12.13 -12.20
C HIS A 84 1.56 -11.89 -11.01
N THR A 85 1.10 -12.98 -10.41
CA THR A 85 0.44 -12.95 -9.10
C THR A 85 1.48 -13.01 -8.00
N TRP A 86 1.25 -12.27 -6.92
CA TRP A 86 2.18 -12.16 -5.80
C TRP A 86 1.56 -12.63 -4.50
N SER A 87 2.37 -13.20 -3.61
CA SER A 87 1.94 -13.55 -2.25
C SER A 87 1.74 -12.31 -1.39
N VAL A 88 0.93 -12.43 -0.34
CA VAL A 88 0.68 -11.32 0.61
C VAL A 88 1.97 -10.75 1.22
N VAL A 89 2.98 -11.60 1.48
CA VAL A 89 4.26 -11.18 2.05
C VAL A 89 5.09 -10.40 1.03
N GLU A 90 5.08 -10.81 -0.23
CA GLU A 90 5.77 -10.08 -1.31
C GLU A 90 5.15 -8.71 -1.54
N VAL A 91 3.81 -8.61 -1.53
CA VAL A 91 3.12 -7.32 -1.65
C VAL A 91 3.38 -6.42 -0.44
N LEU A 92 3.41 -6.96 0.78
CA LEU A 92 3.80 -6.19 1.97
C LEU A 92 5.22 -5.61 1.84
N LYS A 93 6.16 -6.39 1.31
CA LYS A 93 7.54 -5.92 1.08
C LYS A 93 7.60 -4.88 -0.04
N ALA A 94 6.82 -5.05 -1.11
CA ALA A 94 6.69 -4.08 -2.18
C ALA A 94 6.09 -2.76 -1.68
N LEU A 95 5.09 -2.81 -0.80
CA LEU A 95 4.49 -1.64 -0.17
C LEU A 95 5.50 -0.89 0.69
N GLN A 96 6.29 -1.59 1.52
CA GLN A 96 7.36 -0.98 2.30
C GLN A 96 8.43 -0.32 1.43
N CYS A 97 8.78 -0.96 0.31
CA CYS A 97 9.68 -0.37 -0.68
C CYS A 97 9.10 0.94 -1.21
N TYR A 98 7.85 0.94 -1.65
CA TYR A 98 7.18 2.13 -2.15
C TYR A 98 7.16 3.26 -1.11
N GLU A 99 6.77 2.97 0.14
CA GLU A 99 6.77 3.99 1.21
C GLU A 99 8.16 4.57 1.43
N TYR A 100 9.21 3.74 1.48
CA TYR A 100 10.59 4.21 1.61
C TYR A 100 11.00 5.14 0.44
N GLN A 101 10.56 4.83 -0.78
CA GLN A 101 10.84 5.66 -1.95
C GLN A 101 10.00 6.94 -2.02
N ALA A 102 8.93 7.07 -1.22
CA ALA A 102 7.98 8.18 -1.26
C ALA A 102 8.02 9.10 -0.01
N CYS A 103 8.75 8.73 1.04
CA CYS A 103 8.59 9.35 2.36
C CYS A 103 9.47 10.59 2.65
N GLU A 104 10.23 11.07 1.68
CA GLU A 104 11.20 12.16 1.90
C GLU A 104 10.55 13.53 2.15
N PRO A 105 9.41 13.90 1.53
CA PRO A 105 8.71 15.14 1.86
C PRO A 105 8.22 15.16 3.31
N LYS A 106 8.38 16.30 3.99
CA LYS A 106 8.06 16.45 5.43
C LYS A 106 6.60 16.17 5.78
N ASP A 107 5.71 16.36 4.83
CA ASP A 107 4.27 16.20 4.95
C ASP A 107 3.77 14.83 4.48
N TRP A 108 4.67 13.89 4.14
CA TRP A 108 4.33 12.56 3.64
C TRP A 108 3.20 11.88 4.43
N GLN A 109 3.26 11.88 5.76
CA GLN A 109 2.27 11.21 6.61
C GLN A 109 0.86 11.84 6.56
N HIS A 110 0.72 13.04 6.00
CA HIS A 110 -0.56 13.72 5.81
C HIS A 110 -1.10 13.57 4.38
N THR A 111 -0.34 12.94 3.47
CA THR A 111 -0.75 12.78 2.09
C THR A 111 -1.82 11.70 1.93
N GLN A 112 -2.63 11.86 0.88
CA GLN A 112 -3.60 10.82 0.47
C GLN A 112 -2.90 9.51 0.07
N ALA A 113 -1.70 9.59 -0.52
CA ALA A 113 -0.90 8.42 -0.88
C ALA A 113 -0.47 7.60 0.36
N TYR A 114 -0.03 8.28 1.43
CA TYR A 114 0.25 7.60 2.69
C TYR A 114 -0.99 6.93 3.28
N ALA A 115 -2.14 7.62 3.29
CA ALA A 115 -3.39 7.05 3.77
C ALA A 115 -3.80 5.79 2.99
N PHE A 116 -3.63 5.78 1.67
CA PHE A 116 -3.80 4.59 0.84
C PHE A 116 -2.86 3.45 1.27
N CYS A 117 -1.57 3.73 1.44
CA CYS A 117 -0.58 2.73 1.88
C CYS A 117 -0.94 2.12 3.23
N ARG A 118 -1.39 2.94 4.19
CA ARG A 118 -1.81 2.49 5.51
C ARG A 118 -2.98 1.50 5.44
N GLU A 119 -4.00 1.82 4.66
CA GLU A 119 -5.15 0.92 4.54
C GLU A 119 -4.84 -0.33 3.71
N LEU A 120 -3.99 -0.22 2.69
CA LEU A 120 -3.48 -1.39 1.97
C LEU A 120 -2.70 -2.32 2.92
N GLN A 121 -1.84 -1.76 3.77
CA GLN A 121 -1.11 -2.53 4.78
C GLN A 121 -2.07 -3.23 5.76
N ASN A 122 -3.06 -2.53 6.30
CA ASN A 122 -4.06 -3.10 7.21
C ASN A 122 -4.78 -4.29 6.57
N MET A 123 -5.22 -4.13 5.31
CA MET A 123 -5.87 -5.18 4.54
C MET A 123 -4.94 -6.38 4.32
N LEU A 124 -3.68 -6.15 3.93
CA LEU A 124 -2.70 -7.22 3.70
C LEU A 124 -2.39 -7.98 5.00
N VAL A 125 -2.26 -7.27 6.13
CA VAL A 125 -2.04 -7.90 7.44
C VAL A 125 -3.20 -8.83 7.81
N GLN A 126 -4.44 -8.41 7.55
CA GLN A 126 -5.62 -9.25 7.78
C GLN A 126 -5.68 -10.48 6.86
N ALA A 127 -5.06 -10.40 5.68
CA ALA A 127 -4.97 -11.50 4.72
C ALA A 127 -3.83 -12.51 5.04
N LEU A 128 -2.99 -12.24 6.04
CA LEU A 128 -1.89 -13.15 6.39
C LEU A 128 -2.42 -14.49 6.93
N PRO A 129 -1.84 -15.63 6.50
CA PRO A 129 -2.13 -16.92 7.11
C PRO A 129 -1.90 -16.87 8.63
N GLY A 130 -2.92 -17.25 9.39
CA GLY A 130 -2.87 -17.24 10.86
C GLY A 130 -3.37 -15.95 11.52
N TYR A 131 -3.70 -14.89 10.77
CA TYR A 131 -4.27 -13.66 11.35
C TYR A 131 -5.63 -13.93 12.02
N ASP A 132 -6.58 -14.53 11.28
CA ASP A 132 -7.93 -14.83 11.77
C ASP A 132 -7.97 -15.75 13.01
N PRO A 133 -7.25 -16.88 13.08
CA PRO A 133 -7.23 -17.72 14.29
C PRO A 133 -6.42 -17.13 15.44
N ALA A 134 -5.63 -16.07 15.22
CA ALA A 134 -4.85 -15.44 16.27
C ALA A 134 -5.75 -14.83 17.35
N PRO A 135 -5.35 -14.91 18.64
CA PRO A 135 -6.10 -14.23 19.69
C PRO A 135 -6.06 -12.71 19.47
N TRP A 136 -7.24 -12.08 19.35
CA TRP A 136 -7.36 -10.61 19.28
C TRP A 136 -6.80 -9.92 20.54
N GLY A 137 -7.05 -10.50 21.72
CA GLY A 137 -6.53 -10.02 23.00
C GLY A 137 -5.64 -11.07 23.68
N ILE A 138 -4.48 -10.62 24.18
CA ILE A 138 -3.55 -11.46 24.96
C ILE A 138 -3.86 -11.31 26.45
N THR A 139 -4.18 -12.43 27.09
CA THR A 139 -4.40 -12.55 28.54
C THR A 139 -3.50 -13.64 29.10
N ARG A 140 -3.49 -13.81 30.44
CA ARG A 140 -2.71 -14.87 31.11
C ARG A 140 -3.09 -16.29 30.67
N ILE A 141 -4.29 -16.48 30.13
CA ILE A 141 -4.79 -17.79 29.68
C ILE A 141 -4.84 -17.93 28.15
N SER A 142 -4.44 -16.89 27.41
CA SER A 142 -4.41 -16.95 25.94
C SER A 142 -3.31 -17.91 25.50
N LEU A 143 -3.65 -18.90 24.68
CA LEU A 143 -2.69 -19.77 24.03
C LEU A 143 -2.33 -19.22 22.64
N PRO A 144 -1.04 -19.23 22.25
CA PRO A 144 -0.66 -18.87 20.90
C PRO A 144 -1.36 -19.77 19.88
N ALA A 145 -1.77 -19.22 18.73
CA ALA A 145 -2.48 -19.99 17.70
C ALA A 145 -1.69 -21.23 17.25
N ALA A 146 -0.36 -21.14 17.18
CA ALA A 146 0.53 -22.26 16.86
C ALA A 146 0.45 -23.44 17.85
N HIS A 147 -0.02 -23.23 19.08
CA HIS A 147 -0.16 -24.27 20.10
C HIS A 147 -1.53 -24.97 20.05
N ARG A 148 -2.51 -24.44 19.29
CA ARG A 148 -3.79 -25.11 19.04
C ARG A 148 -3.57 -26.15 17.93
N ARG A 149 -3.01 -27.32 18.29
CA ARG A 149 -2.90 -28.44 17.35
C ARG A 149 -4.29 -28.90 16.92
N SER A 150 -4.44 -29.17 15.62
CA SER A 150 -5.64 -29.74 15.00
C SER A 150 -6.14 -30.95 15.79
N ALA A 151 -7.35 -30.83 16.35
CA ALA A 151 -8.15 -31.97 16.77
C ALA A 151 -8.92 -32.52 15.56
#